data_AF-A0A1Y1NAT9-F1
#
_entry.id   AF-A0A1Y1NAT9-F1
#
_cell.length_a   1.000
_cell.length_b   1.000
_cell.length_c   1.000
_cell.angle_alpha   90.00
_cell.angle_beta   90.00
_cell.angle_gamma   90.00
#
_symmetry.space_group_name_H-M   'P 1'
#
loop_
_entity.id
_entity.type
_entity.pdbx_description
1 polymer ?
#
loop_
_entity_poly.entity_id
_entity_poly.type
_entity_poly.pdbx_seq_one_letter_code
_entity_poly.pdbx_strand_id
1 'polypeptide(L)'
;GTFLVWWFVVSCENRRFRLEDGFASLTNVSSLTILGSMANAPKTFALRCIFLPYLIYYIHISCAFTSNWINLLTIPQYEFQIKTLKQLAESDLPIVIPDNFRKHY
;
A
#
# COMPACT_ATOMS: atom_id res chain seq x y z
N GLY A 1 -2.06 17.56 4.26
CA GLY A 1 -1.34 18.36 3.25
C GLY A 1 -2.06 18.34 1.91
N THR A 2 -2.14 17.17 1.27
CA THR A 2 -2.74 16.95 -0.08
C THR A 2 -4.18 17.44 -0.20
N PHE A 3 -5.01 17.21 0.83
CA PHE A 3 -6.37 17.75 0.90
C PHE A 3 -6.43 19.27 0.80
N LEU A 4 -5.52 19.99 1.47
CA LEU A 4 -5.48 21.47 1.44
C LEU A 4 -4.99 21.99 0.10
N VAL A 5 -4.02 21.30 -0.53
CA VAL A 5 -3.55 21.63 -1.88
C VAL A 5 -4.69 21.46 -2.88
N TRP A 6 -5.43 20.35 -2.78
CA TRP A 6 -6.56 20.09 -3.68
C TRP A 6 -7.74 21.03 -3.41
N TRP A 7 -7.98 21.35 -2.15
CA TRP A 7 -8.95 22.36 -1.72
C TRP A 7 -8.66 23.72 -2.34
N PHE A 8 -7.39 24.11 -2.32
CA PHE A 8 -6.91 25.34 -2.93
C PHE A 8 -7.06 25.32 -4.45
N VAL A 9 -6.70 24.22 -5.12
CA VAL A 9 -6.87 24.05 -6.58
C VAL A 9 -8.34 24.17 -6.98
N VAL A 10 -9.24 23.46 -6.29
CA VAL A 10 -10.69 23.51 -6.55
C VAL A 10 -11.25 24.90 -6.27
N SER A 11 -10.84 25.52 -5.16
CA SER A 11 -11.31 26.88 -4.80
C SER A 11 -10.80 27.95 -5.77
N CYS A 12 -9.57 27.83 -6.28
CA CYS A 12 -9.01 28.70 -7.32
C CYS A 12 -9.75 28.52 -8.64
N GLU A 13 -10.13 27.29 -8.99
CA GLU A 13 -10.88 26.99 -10.20
C GLU A 13 -12.32 27.51 -10.13
N ASN A 14 -13.00 27.33 -9.01
CA ASN A 14 -14.37 27.81 -8.80
C ASN A 14 -14.47 29.31 -8.42
N ARG A 15 -13.33 29.99 -8.22
CA ARG A 15 -13.20 31.38 -7.71
C ARG A 15 -14.02 31.66 -6.45
N ARG A 16 -14.34 30.63 -5.66
CA ARG A 16 -15.17 30.67 -4.46
C ARG A 16 -14.64 29.67 -3.45
N PHE A 17 -14.57 30.06 -2.18
CA PHE A 17 -14.19 29.19 -1.07
C PHE A 17 -15.45 28.78 -0.31
N ARG A 18 -16.21 27.79 -0.82
CA ARG A 18 -17.41 27.27 -0.13
C ARG A 18 -17.10 25.92 0.48
N LEU A 19 -17.48 25.70 1.75
CA LEU A 19 -17.28 24.42 2.46
C LEU A 19 -17.84 23.20 1.71
N GLU A 20 -18.88 23.37 0.88
CA GLU A 20 -19.45 22.33 0.02
C GLU A 20 -18.45 21.76 -0.99
N ASP A 21 -17.53 22.59 -1.48
CA ASP A 21 -16.48 22.12 -2.38
C ASP A 21 -15.54 21.13 -1.64
N GLY A 22 -15.62 21.07 -0.30
CA GLY A 22 -14.65 20.40 0.58
C GLY A 22 -14.84 18.92 0.55
N PHE A 23 -16.09 18.51 0.52
CA PHE A 23 -16.45 17.13 0.23
C PHE A 23 -16.03 16.74 -1.18
N ALA A 24 -16.22 17.60 -2.19
CA ALA A 24 -15.75 17.32 -3.54
C ALA A 24 -14.22 17.19 -3.61
N SER A 25 -13.50 18.03 -2.86
CA SER A 25 -12.05 17.95 -2.74
C SER A 25 -11.62 16.65 -2.06
N LEU A 26 -12.28 16.26 -0.97
CA LEU A 26 -12.02 15.02 -0.24
C LEU A 26 -12.23 13.82 -1.15
N THR A 27 -13.36 13.73 -1.83
CA THR A 27 -13.69 12.64 -2.76
C THR A 27 -12.67 12.55 -3.89
N ASN A 28 -12.25 13.67 -4.48
CA ASN A 28 -11.25 13.67 -5.54
C ASN A 28 -9.88 13.22 -5.03
N VAL A 29 -9.45 13.64 -3.83
CA VAL A 29 -8.21 13.17 -3.21
C VAL A 29 -8.29 11.68 -2.91
N SER A 30 -9.41 11.20 -2.35
CA SER A 30 -9.64 9.77 -2.11
C SER A 30 -9.59 8.97 -3.41
N SER A 31 -10.25 9.44 -4.47
CA SER A 31 -10.19 8.83 -5.81
C SER A 31 -8.76 8.77 -6.32
N LEU A 32 -7.99 9.86 -6.24
CA LEU A 32 -6.58 9.87 -6.62
C LEU A 32 -5.77 8.86 -5.80
N THR A 33 -6.06 8.75 -4.50
CA THR A 33 -5.35 7.84 -3.61
C THR A 33 -5.50 6.38 -4.05
N ILE A 34 -6.69 6.00 -4.49
CA ILE A 34 -6.97 4.65 -5.00
C ILE A 34 -6.69 4.50 -6.50
N LEU A 35 -5.94 5.42 -7.11
CA LEU A 35 -5.65 5.45 -8.56
C LEU A 35 -6.93 5.47 -9.43
N GLY A 36 -8.03 5.99 -8.88
CA GLY A 36 -9.32 6.16 -9.55
C GLY A 36 -9.45 7.46 -10.32
N SER A 37 -10.56 7.59 -11.05
CA SER A 37 -10.89 8.81 -11.80
C SER A 37 -11.46 9.89 -10.89
N MET A 38 -11.04 11.13 -11.10
CA MET A 38 -11.60 12.29 -10.41
C MET A 38 -12.85 12.79 -11.11
N ALA A 39 -13.85 13.20 -10.34
CA ALA A 39 -15.05 13.82 -10.88
C ALA A 39 -14.77 15.22 -11.44
N ASN A 40 -13.88 15.98 -10.78
CA ASN A 40 -13.50 17.33 -11.21
C ASN A 40 -12.00 17.37 -11.50
N ALA A 41 -11.65 17.40 -12.78
CA ALA A 41 -10.28 17.59 -13.24
C ALA A 41 -10.03 19.08 -13.55
N PRO A 42 -8.80 19.59 -13.32
CA PRO A 42 -8.46 20.98 -13.58
C PRO A 42 -8.64 21.32 -15.06
N LYS A 43 -9.46 22.34 -15.35
CA LYS A 43 -9.75 22.79 -16.71
C LYS A 43 -8.69 23.71 -17.29
N THR A 44 -8.02 24.50 -16.46
CA THR A 44 -7.04 25.49 -16.92
C THR A 44 -5.67 24.86 -17.19
N PHE A 45 -4.97 25.37 -18.22
CA PHE A 45 -3.66 24.85 -18.62
C PHE A 45 -2.63 24.91 -17.49
N ALA A 46 -2.58 26.03 -16.76
CA ALA A 46 -1.66 26.20 -15.64
C ALA A 46 -1.88 25.15 -14.53
N LEU A 47 -3.14 24.87 -14.17
CA LEU A 47 -3.46 23.86 -13.16
C LEU A 47 -3.14 22.44 -13.67
N ARG A 48 -3.33 22.16 -14.96
CA ARG A 48 -2.94 20.87 -15.56
C ARG A 48 -1.42 20.65 -15.51
N CYS A 49 -0.62 21.68 -15.78
CA CYS A 49 0.84 21.60 -15.69
C CYS A 49 1.34 21.33 -14.26
N ILE A 50 0.63 21.80 -13.23
CA ILE A 50 0.95 21.52 -11.83
C ILE A 50 0.46 20.12 -11.42
N PHE A 51 -0.69 19.70 -11.95
CA PHE A 51 -1.31 18.44 -11.63
C PHE A 51 -0.56 17.22 -12.20
N LEU A 52 0.00 17.33 -13.41
CA LEU A 52 0.77 16.24 -14.04
C LEU A 52 1.96 15.74 -13.22
N PRO A 53 2.90 16.60 -12.74
CA PRO A 53 4.01 16.14 -11.91
C PRO A 53 3.53 15.60 -10.56
N TYR A 54 2.42 16.13 -10.02
CA TYR A 54 1.80 15.60 -8.80
C TYR A 54 1.29 14.16 -9.00
N LEU A 55 0.66 13.87 -10.14
CA LEU A 55 0.25 12.51 -10.49
C LEU A 55 1.45 11.57 -10.63
N ILE A 56 2.50 12.02 -11.33
CA ILE A 56 3.72 11.24 -11.52
C ILE A 56 4.32 10.87 -10.16
N TYR A 57 4.45 11.85 -9.26
CA TYR A 57 4.91 11.63 -7.89
C TYR A 57 4.06 10.59 -7.15
N TYR A 58 2.73 10.70 -7.24
CA TYR A 58 1.82 9.77 -6.57
C TYR A 58 1.92 8.34 -7.10
N ILE A 59 2.00 8.18 -8.43
CA ILE A 59 2.16 6.88 -9.09
C ILE A 59 3.49 6.23 -8.67
N HIS A 60 4.58 7.00 -8.62
CA HIS A 60 5.88 6.48 -8.20
C HIS A 60 5.86 5.97 -6.76
N ILE A 61 5.27 6.73 -5.83
CA ILE A 61 5.15 6.29 -4.44
C ILE A 61 4.28 5.05 -4.33
N SER A 62 3.13 5.03 -5.00
CA SER A 62 2.22 3.88 -4.96
C SER A 62 2.88 2.63 -5.54
N CYS A 63 3.65 2.78 -6.61
CA CYS A 63 4.42 1.71 -7.22
C CYS A 63 5.52 1.19 -6.27
N ALA A 64 6.30 2.09 -5.66
CA ALA A 64 7.34 1.72 -4.68
C ALA A 64 6.76 1.03 -3.43
N PHE A 65 5.60 1.50 -2.95
CA PHE A 65 4.89 0.86 -1.86
C PHE A 65 4.43 -0.55 -2.26
N THR A 66 3.80 -0.68 -3.42
CA THR A 66 3.24 -1.96 -3.90
C THR A 66 4.34 -2.98 -4.18
N SER A 67 5.47 -2.55 -4.77
CA SER A 67 6.60 -3.45 -5.03
C SER A 67 7.23 -3.99 -3.74
N ASN A 68 7.37 -3.14 -2.72
CA ASN A 68 7.85 -3.58 -1.41
C ASN A 68 6.83 -4.46 -0.68
N TRP A 69 5.53 -4.14 -0.80
CA TRP A 69 4.45 -4.91 -0.19
C TRP A 69 4.39 -6.33 -0.76
N ILE A 70 4.56 -6.49 -2.07
CA ILE A 70 4.64 -7.80 -2.71
C ILE A 70 5.78 -8.63 -2.10
N ASN A 71 6.95 -8.06 -1.86
CA ASN A 71 8.05 -8.80 -1.21
C ASN A 71 7.69 -9.30 0.19
N LEU A 72 6.94 -8.52 0.98
CA LEU A 72 6.47 -8.95 2.29
C LEU A 72 5.45 -10.10 2.19
N LEU A 73 4.59 -10.07 1.18
CA LEU A 73 3.57 -11.11 0.98
C LEU A 73 4.12 -12.38 0.33
N THR A 74 5.21 -12.28 -0.44
CA THR A 74 5.78 -13.41 -1.19
C THR A 74 6.91 -14.12 -0.45
N ILE A 75 7.51 -13.51 0.58
CA ILE A 75 8.44 -14.21 1.47
C ILE A 75 7.60 -14.98 2.49
N PRO A 76 7.44 -16.30 2.35
CA PRO A 76 6.82 -17.10 3.40
C PRO A 76 7.63 -16.91 4.69
N GLN A 77 6.97 -16.42 5.73
CA GLN A 77 7.50 -16.48 7.10
C GLN A 77 7.46 -17.94 7.53
N TYR A 78 8.40 -18.75 7.06
CA TYR A 78 8.58 -20.08 7.61
C TYR A 78 8.99 -19.92 9.07
N GLU A 79 8.21 -20.50 9.98
CA GLU A 79 8.65 -20.70 11.35
C GLU A 79 10.03 -21.36 11.37
N PHE A 80 10.77 -21.14 12.46
CA PHE A 80 12.13 -21.63 12.63
C PHE A 80 12.21 -23.13 12.29
N GLN A 81 12.79 -23.43 11.12
CA GLN A 81 12.95 -24.81 10.70
C GLN A 81 14.10 -25.43 11.51
N ILE A 82 13.80 -26.53 12.20
CA ILE A 82 14.80 -27.32 12.93
C ILE A 82 15.74 -27.96 11.91
N LYS A 83 17.00 -27.53 11.90
CA LYS A 83 18.02 -28.01 10.96
C LYS A 83 18.96 -29.04 11.57
N THR A 84 18.95 -29.19 12.90
CA THR A 84 19.89 -30.07 13.62
C THR A 84 19.18 -30.92 14.67
N LEU A 85 19.76 -32.07 15.00
CA LEU A 85 19.26 -32.95 16.06
C LEU A 85 19.23 -32.25 17.43
N LYS A 86 20.15 -31.32 17.68
CA LYS A 86 20.15 -30.50 18.90
C LYS A 86 18.92 -29.61 18.99
N GLN A 87 18.60 -28.90 17.89
CA GLN A 87 17.39 -28.09 17.80
C GLN A 87 16.10 -28.93 17.89
N LEU A 88 16.15 -30.19 17.44
CA LEU A 88 15.02 -31.12 17.57
C LEU A 88 14.81 -31.55 19.03
N ALA A 89 15.90 -31.87 19.74
CA ALA A 89 15.84 -32.25 21.15
C ALA A 89 15.43 -31.10 22.07
N GLU A 90 15.74 -29.85 21.68
CA GLU A 90 15.35 -28.64 22.40
C GLU A 90 13.95 -28.12 22.00
N SER A 91 13.37 -28.63 20.91
CA SER A 91 12.01 -28.26 20.49
C SER A 91 10.97 -29.08 21.23
N ASP A 92 9.88 -28.44 21.66
CA ASP A 92 8.73 -29.10 22.32
C ASP A 92 7.80 -29.82 21.30
N LEU A 93 8.38 -30.32 20.20
CA LEU A 93 7.64 -30.96 19.12
C LEU A 93 7.54 -32.48 19.36
N PRO A 94 6.37 -33.09 19.08
CA PRO A 94 6.20 -34.52 19.21
C PRO A 94 7.05 -35.28 18.18
N ILE A 95 8.05 -36.02 18.66
CA ILE A 95 8.92 -36.86 17.82
C ILE A 95 8.15 -38.14 17.44
N VAL A 96 7.70 -38.22 16.19
CA VAL A 96 7.09 -39.44 15.66
C VAL A 96 8.16 -40.31 15.03
N ILE A 97 8.50 -41.42 15.69
CA ILE A 97 9.43 -42.43 15.15
C ILE A 97 8.60 -43.45 14.33
N PRO A 98 8.87 -43.63 13.02
CA PRO A 98 8.18 -44.62 12.21
C PRO A 98 8.40 -46.03 12.75
N ASP A 99 7.36 -46.87 12.76
CA ASP A 99 7.39 -48.23 13.35
C ASP A 99 8.49 -49.14 12.78
N ASN A 100 8.96 -48.87 11.56
CA ASN A 100 10.05 -49.58 10.93
C ASN A 100 11.38 -49.42 11.69
N PHE A 101 11.60 -48.29 12.35
CA PHE A 101 12.80 -48.04 13.16
C PHE A 101 12.68 -48.59 14.58
N ARG A 102 11.46 -48.84 15.06
CA ARG A 102 11.20 -49.43 16.40
C ARG A 102 11.51 -50.93 16.43
N LYS A 103 11.59 -51.61 15.28
CA LYS A 103 11.88 -53.06 15.19
C LYS A 103 13.34 -53.43 15.40
N HIS A 104 14.24 -52.45 15.54
CA HIS A 104 15.69 -52.68 15.67
C HIS A 104 16.30 -52.15 16.98
N TYR A 105 15.46 -51.74 17.92
CA TYR A 105 15.82 -51.41 19.31
C TYR A 105 14.86 -52.14 20.26
#